data_AF-A0A377R3K3-F1
#
_entry.id   AF-A0A377R3K3-F1
#
_cell.length_a   1.000
_cell.length_b   1.000
_cell.length_c   1.000
_cell.angle_alpha   90.00
_cell.angle_beta   90.00
_cell.angle_gamma   90.00
#
_symmetry.space_group_name_H-M   'P 1'
#
loop_
_entity.id
_entity.type
_entity.pdbx_description
1 polymer ?
#
loop_
_entity_poly.entity_id
_entity_poly.type
_entity_poly.pdbx_seq_one_letter_code
_entity_poly.pdbx_strand_id
1 'polypeptide(L)'
;MTAYLVQPQNYKEFSERKLDEIKKKIKEQEFFSSDNLNNLCIYTTGSLARLEATEKSDLDIFIIGEDADNYNYGKIDEIKIFSELIKINMELKFPEFSNDGEFLKIFKYNEVEKIIGSPNDDHHNWFTARMLLILESKCLYNEEKYNELIGRIIKFYLRDKSKKDFKLYFLLNDILRFWRTLCLNYEVSRTQQKKWEKKNISLKFSRRLTVFATIIYICVFQINSEDRLLEMIKKTPLDRLNESIEKLSGNCKIQNLFSKFKDEYDNFLNLKEGYDSNQDDKSIISELRKLSNSDTFRELISEILVNNGDIDKHLKLFLIS
;
A
#
# COMPACT_ATOMS: atom_id res chain seq x y z
N MET A 1 26.37 18.31 21.75
CA MET A 1 25.64 18.18 20.48
C MET A 1 24.20 17.88 20.82
N THR A 2 23.37 18.90 20.76
CA THR A 2 21.95 18.86 21.06
C THR A 2 21.27 17.96 20.03
N ALA A 3 20.71 16.84 20.48
CA ALA A 3 19.79 16.04 19.69
C ALA A 3 18.64 16.96 19.26
N TYR A 4 18.45 17.14 17.96
CA TYR A 4 17.22 17.71 17.42
C TYR A 4 16.10 16.73 17.78
N LEU A 5 15.46 16.96 18.93
CA LEU A 5 14.16 16.37 19.23
C LEU A 5 13.17 17.03 18.27
N VAL A 6 13.01 16.42 17.09
CA VAL A 6 11.88 16.66 16.21
C VAL A 6 10.62 16.46 17.07
N GLN A 7 9.77 17.49 17.18
CA GLN A 7 8.49 17.32 17.86
C GLN A 7 7.75 16.15 17.20
N PRO A 8 7.04 15.29 17.95
CA PRO A 8 6.35 14.15 17.36
C PRO A 8 5.39 14.66 16.29
N GLN A 9 5.75 14.46 15.03
CA GLN A 9 4.92 14.86 13.91
C GLN A 9 3.74 13.90 13.88
N ASN A 10 2.53 14.45 13.89
CA ASN A 10 1.34 13.65 13.66
C ASN A 10 1.32 13.27 12.17
N TYR A 11 1.97 12.15 11.82
CA TYR A 11 2.12 11.66 10.45
C TYR A 11 0.77 11.53 9.74
N LYS A 12 -0.27 11.17 10.49
CA LYS A 12 -1.63 11.05 9.98
C LYS A 12 -2.17 12.38 9.50
N GLU A 13 -2.19 13.37 10.38
CA GLU A 13 -2.69 14.72 10.08
C GLU A 13 -1.86 15.38 8.96
N PHE A 14 -0.55 15.18 8.97
CA PHE A 14 0.32 15.63 7.88
C PHE A 14 -0.07 15.01 6.53
N SER A 15 -0.27 13.70 6.50
CA SER A 15 -0.62 12.97 5.27
C SER A 15 -2.00 13.35 4.77
N GLU A 16 -2.99 13.47 5.66
CA GLU A 16 -4.36 13.89 5.33
C GLU A 16 -4.36 15.30 4.71
N ARG A 17 -3.66 16.26 5.34
CA ARG A 17 -3.48 17.60 4.78
C ARG A 17 -2.85 17.56 3.39
N LYS A 18 -1.81 16.76 3.19
CA LYS A 18 -1.13 16.63 1.89
C LYS A 18 -2.03 15.99 0.82
N LEU A 19 -2.81 14.96 1.18
CA LEU A 19 -3.79 14.36 0.28
C LEU A 19 -4.85 15.38 -0.15
N ASP A 20 -5.33 16.21 0.77
CA ASP A 20 -6.29 17.27 0.46
C ASP A 20 -5.70 18.38 -0.41
N GLU A 21 -4.44 18.79 -0.15
CA GLU A 21 -3.69 19.71 -1.01
C GLU A 21 -3.59 19.18 -2.45
N ILE A 22 -3.25 17.89 -2.63
CA ILE A 22 -3.16 17.24 -3.95
C ILE A 22 -4.52 17.22 -4.64
N LYS A 23 -5.57 16.73 -3.96
CA LYS A 23 -6.93 16.67 -4.51
C LYS A 23 -7.43 18.04 -4.95
N LYS A 24 -7.18 19.07 -4.13
CA LYS A 24 -7.52 20.45 -4.45
C LYS A 24 -6.79 20.91 -5.71
N LYS A 25 -5.48 20.67 -5.80
CA LYS A 25 -4.67 21.06 -6.96
C LYS A 25 -5.09 20.37 -8.25
N ILE A 26 -5.43 19.07 -8.20
CA ILE A 26 -5.98 18.34 -9.33
C ILE A 26 -7.29 18.99 -9.79
N LYS A 27 -8.20 19.30 -8.85
CA LYS A 27 -9.50 19.91 -9.15
C LYS A 27 -9.39 21.33 -9.73
N GLU A 28 -8.35 22.08 -9.38
CA GLU A 28 -8.08 23.42 -9.91
C GLU A 28 -7.60 23.39 -11.37
N GLN A 29 -7.06 22.27 -11.87
CA GLN A 29 -6.65 22.18 -13.28
C GLN A 29 -7.86 21.96 -14.18
N GLU A 30 -8.07 22.88 -15.12
CA GLU A 30 -9.11 22.78 -16.15
C GLU A 30 -9.01 21.48 -16.95
N PHE A 31 -7.79 20.97 -17.17
CA PHE A 31 -7.54 19.71 -17.85
C PHE A 31 -8.32 18.53 -17.25
N PHE A 32 -8.34 18.41 -15.92
CA PHE A 32 -9.04 17.35 -15.19
C PHE A 32 -10.56 17.55 -15.10
N SER A 33 -11.08 18.65 -15.64
CA SER A 33 -12.53 18.91 -15.75
C SER A 33 -13.12 18.45 -17.09
N SER A 34 -12.31 17.92 -18.01
CA SER A 34 -12.77 17.48 -19.32
C SER A 34 -13.53 16.14 -19.26
N ASP A 35 -14.62 16.03 -20.02
CA ASP A 35 -15.45 14.82 -20.06
C ASP A 35 -14.69 13.55 -20.49
N ASN A 36 -13.62 13.73 -21.27
CA ASN A 36 -12.74 12.66 -21.73
C ASN A 36 -11.98 11.95 -20.59
N LEU A 37 -11.92 12.56 -19.40
CA LEU A 37 -11.22 12.01 -18.23
C LEU A 37 -12.17 11.36 -17.21
N ASN A 38 -13.49 11.34 -17.50
CA ASN A 38 -14.49 10.74 -16.61
C ASN A 38 -14.37 9.21 -16.49
N ASN A 39 -13.72 8.54 -17.45
CA ASN A 39 -13.52 7.08 -17.44
C ASN A 39 -12.18 6.67 -16.81
N LEU A 40 -11.58 7.55 -16.04
CA LEU A 40 -10.26 7.42 -15.45
C LEU A 40 -10.33 7.74 -13.95
N CYS A 41 -9.54 7.04 -13.14
CA CYS A 41 -9.24 7.44 -11.78
C CYS A 41 -7.74 7.52 -11.52
N ILE A 42 -7.35 8.41 -10.60
CA ILE A 42 -5.98 8.56 -10.13
C ILE A 42 -5.97 8.24 -8.65
N TYR A 43 -5.04 7.39 -8.23
CA TYR A 43 -4.85 7.04 -6.84
C TYR A 43 -3.38 7.10 -6.46
N THR A 44 -3.14 7.31 -5.17
CA THR A 44 -1.81 7.24 -4.58
C THR A 44 -1.65 6.01 -3.71
N THR A 45 -0.40 5.62 -3.50
CA THR A 45 0.01 4.49 -2.66
C THR A 45 1.14 4.95 -1.73
N GLY A 46 1.90 4.05 -1.12
CA GLY A 46 3.08 4.48 -0.38
C GLY A 46 2.76 5.16 0.95
N SER A 47 3.69 5.99 1.45
CA SER A 47 3.57 6.61 2.78
C SER A 47 2.38 7.55 2.89
N LEU A 48 2.06 8.32 1.85
CA LEU A 48 0.89 9.20 1.84
C LEU A 48 -0.40 8.42 2.03
N ALA A 49 -0.59 7.33 1.27
CA ALA A 49 -1.82 6.56 1.32
C ALA A 49 -1.98 5.74 2.62
N ARG A 50 -0.86 5.34 3.24
CA ARG A 50 -0.82 4.70 4.56
C ARG A 50 -0.94 5.68 5.74
N LEU A 51 -0.93 6.99 5.47
CA LEU A 51 -0.94 8.06 6.48
C LEU A 51 0.34 8.11 7.35
N GLU A 52 1.48 7.85 6.71
CA GLU A 52 2.83 7.75 7.28
C GLU A 52 3.80 8.75 6.63
N ALA A 53 3.31 9.73 5.88
CA ALA A 53 4.14 10.64 5.13
C ALA A 53 4.86 11.66 6.01
N THR A 54 6.01 12.10 5.52
CA THR A 54 6.84 13.18 6.06
C THR A 54 7.12 14.18 4.94
N GLU A 55 7.76 15.31 5.26
CA GLU A 55 8.16 16.33 4.26
C GLU A 55 9.11 15.79 3.19
N LYS A 56 9.74 14.63 3.41
CA LYS A 56 10.65 13.96 2.46
C LYS A 56 9.99 12.81 1.70
N SER A 57 8.71 12.54 1.95
CA SER A 57 7.97 11.50 1.23
C SER A 57 7.72 11.91 -0.21
N ASP A 58 7.90 10.96 -1.11
CA ASP A 58 7.52 11.05 -2.51
C ASP A 58 6.02 10.84 -2.71
N LEU A 59 5.54 11.25 -3.88
CA LEU A 59 4.17 11.07 -4.32
C LEU A 59 4.10 9.88 -5.29
N ASP A 60 3.70 8.71 -4.78
CA ASP A 60 3.50 7.52 -5.61
C ASP A 60 2.12 7.59 -6.28
N ILE A 61 2.04 7.75 -7.60
CA ILE A 61 0.78 7.85 -8.36
C ILE A 61 0.60 6.66 -9.29
N PHE A 62 -0.63 6.16 -9.34
CA PHE A 62 -1.09 5.18 -10.30
C PHE A 62 -2.37 5.66 -10.98
N ILE A 63 -2.55 5.21 -12.22
CA ILE A 63 -3.66 5.63 -13.06
C ILE A 63 -4.34 4.41 -13.67
N ILE A 64 -5.66 4.29 -13.47
CA ILE A 64 -6.47 3.28 -14.15
C ILE A 64 -7.50 4.01 -14.99
N GLY A 65 -7.52 3.70 -16.28
CA GLY A 65 -8.46 4.23 -17.25
C GLY A 65 -9.27 3.10 -17.87
N GLU A 66 -10.46 3.42 -18.35
CA GLU A 66 -11.28 2.50 -19.13
C GLU A 66 -11.54 3.07 -20.51
N ASP A 67 -11.16 2.31 -21.53
CA ASP A 67 -11.50 2.62 -22.92
C ASP A 67 -13.03 2.47 -23.09
N ALA A 68 -13.66 3.48 -23.67
CA ALA A 68 -15.09 3.54 -23.95
C ALA A 68 -15.34 3.73 -25.45
N ASP A 69 -16.55 3.45 -25.91
CA ASP A 69 -16.91 3.50 -27.34
C ASP A 69 -16.51 4.82 -28.03
N ASN A 70 -16.52 5.93 -27.29
CA ASN A 70 -16.22 7.27 -27.79
C ASN A 70 -14.82 7.80 -27.43
N TYR A 71 -14.06 7.09 -26.59
CA TYR A 71 -12.76 7.56 -26.12
C TYR A 71 -11.83 6.43 -25.69
N ASN A 72 -10.63 6.39 -26.28
CA ASN A 72 -9.59 5.43 -25.93
C ASN A 72 -8.36 6.18 -25.45
N TYR A 73 -7.83 5.82 -24.29
CA TYR A 73 -6.63 6.47 -23.74
C TYR A 73 -5.41 6.09 -24.58
N GLY A 74 -4.82 7.06 -25.28
CA GLY A 74 -3.61 6.86 -26.07
C GLY A 74 -2.34 7.39 -25.37
N LYS A 75 -1.18 7.18 -26.00
CA LYS A 75 0.10 7.71 -25.51
C LYS A 75 0.11 9.25 -25.37
N ILE A 76 -0.64 9.95 -26.22
CA ILE A 76 -0.76 11.41 -26.12
C ILE A 76 -1.52 11.81 -24.86
N ASP A 77 -2.54 11.05 -24.46
CA ASP A 77 -3.30 11.31 -23.24
C ASP A 77 -2.45 11.01 -22.01
N GLU A 78 -1.70 9.91 -22.02
CA GLU A 78 -0.69 9.62 -21.01
C GLU A 78 0.27 10.80 -20.81
N ILE A 79 0.89 11.30 -21.89
CA ILE A 79 1.81 12.43 -21.83
C ILE A 79 1.14 13.68 -21.25
N LYS A 80 -0.09 14.00 -21.67
CA LYS A 80 -0.83 15.18 -21.17
C LYS A 80 -1.14 15.05 -19.67
N ILE A 81 -1.70 13.90 -19.26
CA ILE A 81 -2.03 13.63 -17.86
C ILE A 81 -0.77 13.70 -17.00
N PHE A 82 0.33 13.07 -17.44
CA PHE A 82 1.58 13.11 -16.69
C PHE A 82 2.19 14.51 -16.64
N SER A 83 2.10 15.29 -17.72
CA SER A 83 2.56 16.68 -17.70
C SER A 83 1.83 17.50 -16.63
N GLU A 84 0.51 17.35 -16.51
CA GLU A 84 -0.25 18.04 -15.46
C GLU A 84 0.09 17.53 -14.05
N LEU A 85 0.25 16.22 -13.86
CA LEU A 85 0.66 15.65 -12.57
C LEU A 85 2.08 16.07 -12.16
N ILE A 86 3.01 16.17 -13.10
CA ILE A 86 4.37 16.68 -12.85
C ILE A 86 4.34 18.14 -12.41
N LYS A 87 3.53 18.99 -13.06
CA LYS A 87 3.34 20.39 -12.63
C LYS A 87 2.81 20.46 -11.20
N ILE A 88 1.77 19.67 -10.87
CA ILE A 88 1.22 19.61 -9.52
C ILE A 88 2.28 19.14 -8.51
N ASN A 89 3.06 18.11 -8.85
CA ASN A 89 4.14 17.60 -8.02
C ASN A 89 5.18 18.69 -7.70
N MET A 90 5.60 19.46 -8.72
CA MET A 90 6.52 20.58 -8.59
C MET A 90 5.94 21.73 -7.75
N GLU A 91 4.69 22.13 -8.01
CA GLU A 91 4.01 23.19 -7.25
C GLU A 91 3.89 22.87 -5.77
N LEU A 92 3.56 21.62 -5.44
CA LEU A 92 3.43 21.12 -4.07
C LEU A 92 4.79 20.77 -3.43
N LYS A 93 5.89 20.92 -4.17
CA LYS A 93 7.28 20.70 -3.73
C LYS A 93 7.54 19.28 -3.23
N PHE A 94 6.85 18.30 -3.82
CA PHE A 94 7.22 16.90 -3.60
C PHE A 94 8.57 16.59 -4.26
N PRO A 95 9.32 15.59 -3.77
CA PRO A 95 10.42 15.01 -4.52
C PRO A 95 10.00 14.61 -5.94
N GLU A 96 10.95 14.55 -6.86
CA GLU A 96 10.70 14.04 -8.21
C GLU A 96 10.19 12.59 -8.15
N PHE A 97 9.37 12.22 -9.13
CA PHE A 97 8.87 10.84 -9.24
C PHE A 97 10.04 9.86 -9.32
N SER A 98 9.92 8.75 -8.59
CA SER A 98 10.95 7.73 -8.56
C SER A 98 11.21 7.12 -9.95
N ASN A 99 12.46 6.73 -10.20
CA ASN A 99 12.92 6.13 -11.46
C ASN A 99 12.54 6.94 -12.72
N ASP A 100 12.58 8.27 -12.66
CA ASP A 100 12.25 9.14 -13.81
C ASP A 100 10.84 8.88 -14.38
N GLY A 101 9.89 8.51 -13.50
CA GLY A 101 8.52 8.24 -13.89
C GLY A 101 8.32 6.92 -14.65
N GLU A 102 9.25 5.95 -14.56
CA GLU A 102 9.17 4.63 -15.23
C GLU A 102 7.80 3.93 -15.08
N PHE A 103 7.11 4.16 -13.97
CA PHE A 103 5.82 3.54 -13.65
C PHE A 103 4.60 4.44 -13.93
N LEU A 104 4.79 5.65 -14.42
CA LEU A 104 3.71 6.54 -14.87
C LEU A 104 3.19 6.03 -16.23
N LYS A 105 2.12 5.24 -16.16
CA LYS A 105 1.35 4.78 -17.32
C LYS A 105 -0.13 4.66 -16.97
N ILE A 106 -1.00 4.63 -17.97
CA ILE A 106 -2.42 4.36 -17.76
C ILE A 106 -2.64 2.85 -17.86
N PHE A 107 -3.05 2.23 -16.75
CA PHE A 107 -3.51 0.85 -16.78
C PHE A 107 -4.93 0.81 -17.35
N LYS A 108 -5.05 0.34 -18.59
CA LYS A 108 -6.35 0.20 -19.26
C LYS A 108 -7.11 -1.00 -18.74
N TYR A 109 -8.20 -0.75 -18.01
CA TYR A 109 -8.95 -1.80 -17.32
C TYR A 109 -9.37 -2.95 -18.25
N ASN A 110 -9.91 -2.63 -19.44
CA ASN A 110 -10.36 -3.60 -20.45
C ASN A 110 -9.25 -4.53 -20.98
N GLU A 111 -7.98 -4.13 -20.82
CA GLU A 111 -6.82 -4.94 -21.18
C GLU A 111 -6.33 -5.73 -19.97
N VAL A 112 -6.15 -5.04 -18.84
CA VAL A 112 -5.51 -5.62 -17.66
C VAL A 112 -6.41 -6.60 -16.90
N GLU A 113 -7.74 -6.50 -17.03
CA GLU A 113 -8.68 -7.47 -16.44
C GLU A 113 -8.50 -8.88 -17.01
N LYS A 114 -8.09 -8.99 -18.28
CA LYS A 114 -7.97 -10.25 -19.02
C LYS A 114 -6.71 -11.03 -18.66
N ILE A 115 -5.72 -10.37 -18.09
CA ILE A 115 -4.40 -10.95 -17.77
C ILE A 115 -4.22 -11.24 -16.29
N ILE A 116 -5.22 -10.99 -15.45
CA ILE A 116 -5.12 -11.19 -14.00
C ILE A 116 -4.69 -12.64 -13.68
N GLY A 117 -3.60 -12.79 -12.93
CA GLY A 117 -3.05 -14.08 -12.53
C GLY A 117 -2.27 -14.82 -13.62
N SER A 118 -2.12 -14.24 -14.81
CA SER A 118 -1.26 -14.76 -15.87
C SER A 118 0.18 -14.24 -15.74
N PRO A 119 1.18 -14.83 -16.43
CA PRO A 119 2.54 -14.27 -16.46
C PRO A 119 2.62 -12.84 -17.02
N ASN A 120 1.66 -12.45 -17.86
CA ASN A 120 1.59 -11.09 -18.40
C ASN A 120 1.19 -10.06 -17.34
N ASP A 121 0.58 -10.47 -16.23
CA ASP A 121 0.18 -9.61 -15.10
C ASP A 121 1.42 -8.89 -14.51
N ASP A 122 2.51 -9.63 -14.32
CA ASP A 122 3.78 -9.07 -13.82
C ASP A 122 4.55 -8.31 -14.89
N HIS A 123 4.59 -8.84 -16.12
CA HIS A 123 5.30 -8.20 -17.23
C HIS A 123 4.79 -6.77 -17.47
N HIS A 124 3.48 -6.56 -17.36
CA HIS A 124 2.87 -5.25 -17.48
C HIS A 124 2.80 -4.49 -16.15
N ASN A 125 3.46 -4.94 -15.09
CA ASN A 125 3.43 -4.34 -13.74
C ASN A 125 2.00 -4.16 -13.17
N TRP A 126 1.00 -4.84 -13.76
CA TRP A 126 -0.39 -4.74 -13.31
C TRP A 126 -0.56 -5.44 -11.97
N PHE A 127 0.13 -6.57 -11.76
CA PHE A 127 0.13 -7.27 -10.49
C PHE A 127 0.49 -6.35 -9.33
N THR A 128 1.60 -5.62 -9.44
CA THR A 128 2.04 -4.64 -8.43
C THR A 128 1.01 -3.52 -8.25
N ALA A 129 0.56 -2.89 -9.34
CA ALA A 129 -0.40 -1.79 -9.29
C ALA A 129 -1.72 -2.19 -8.62
N ARG A 130 -2.24 -3.37 -8.97
CA ARG A 130 -3.45 -3.98 -8.42
C ARG A 130 -3.30 -4.35 -6.94
N MET A 131 -2.14 -4.89 -6.54
CA MET A 131 -1.86 -5.17 -5.14
C MET A 131 -1.79 -3.89 -4.31
N LEU A 132 -1.12 -2.84 -4.80
CA LEU A 132 -1.09 -1.57 -4.09
C LEU A 132 -2.47 -0.90 -4.03
N LEU A 133 -3.28 -1.02 -5.10
CA LEU A 133 -4.67 -0.57 -5.12
C LEU A 133 -5.48 -1.21 -3.98
N ILE A 134 -5.42 -2.54 -3.86
CA ILE A 134 -6.20 -3.28 -2.85
C ILE A 134 -5.64 -3.05 -1.44
N LEU A 135 -4.32 -2.99 -1.29
CA LEU A 135 -3.67 -3.08 0.01
C LEU A 135 -3.43 -1.73 0.68
N GLU A 136 -3.18 -0.65 -0.05
CA GLU A 136 -2.76 0.60 0.59
C GLU A 136 -3.12 1.87 -0.17
N SER A 137 -4.08 1.85 -1.11
CA SER A 137 -4.34 3.03 -1.93
C SER A 137 -5.31 4.06 -1.33
N LYS A 138 -5.18 5.30 -1.82
CA LYS A 138 -6.14 6.40 -1.59
C LYS A 138 -6.44 7.11 -2.91
N CYS A 139 -7.72 7.36 -3.18
CA CYS A 139 -8.14 8.09 -4.37
C CYS A 139 -7.68 9.56 -4.31
N LEU A 140 -7.18 10.07 -5.44
CA LEU A 140 -6.81 11.48 -5.66
C LEU A 140 -7.73 12.16 -6.68
N TYR A 141 -8.26 11.41 -7.65
CA TYR A 141 -9.14 11.92 -8.70
C TYR A 141 -10.21 10.89 -9.06
N ASN A 142 -11.43 11.37 -9.25
CA ASN A 142 -12.60 10.60 -9.67
C ASN A 142 -12.90 9.41 -8.73
N GLU A 143 -13.39 9.74 -7.53
CA GLU A 143 -13.71 8.76 -6.50
C GLU A 143 -14.84 7.80 -6.91
N GLU A 144 -15.77 8.24 -7.75
CA GLU A 144 -16.81 7.39 -8.32
C GLU A 144 -16.19 6.29 -9.17
N LYS A 145 -15.36 6.65 -10.17
CA LYS A 145 -14.70 5.67 -11.05
C LYS A 145 -13.73 4.78 -10.28
N TYR A 146 -13.01 5.33 -9.30
CA TYR A 146 -12.13 4.57 -8.41
C TYR A 146 -12.90 3.46 -7.66
N ASN A 147 -14.05 3.81 -7.06
CA ASN A 147 -14.88 2.83 -6.34
C ASN A 147 -15.48 1.78 -7.29
N GLU A 148 -15.93 2.19 -8.48
CA GLU A 148 -16.45 1.29 -9.52
C GLU A 148 -15.38 0.27 -9.95
N LEU A 149 -14.18 0.74 -10.30
CA LEU A 149 -13.08 -0.09 -10.78
C LEU A 149 -12.59 -1.05 -9.69
N ILE A 150 -12.45 -0.59 -8.44
CA ILE A 150 -12.12 -1.49 -7.33
C ILE A 150 -13.18 -2.58 -7.19
N GLY A 151 -14.47 -2.22 -7.22
CA GLY A 151 -15.57 -3.18 -7.16
C GLY A 151 -15.46 -4.26 -8.24
N ARG A 152 -15.16 -3.87 -9.48
CA ARG A 152 -14.97 -4.80 -10.60
C ARG A 152 -13.72 -5.68 -10.42
N ILE A 153 -12.60 -5.11 -9.96
CA ILE A 153 -11.36 -5.86 -9.67
C ILE A 153 -11.59 -6.90 -8.59
N ILE A 154 -12.24 -6.56 -7.48
CA ILE A 154 -12.43 -7.50 -6.38
C ILE A 154 -13.45 -8.61 -6.71
N LYS A 155 -14.43 -8.34 -7.58
CA LYS A 155 -15.36 -9.37 -8.09
C LYS A 155 -14.63 -10.54 -8.72
N PHE A 156 -13.48 -10.31 -9.35
CA PHE A 156 -12.65 -11.38 -9.90
C PHE A 156 -12.18 -12.38 -8.83
N TYR A 157 -11.82 -11.90 -7.64
CA TYR A 157 -11.44 -12.76 -6.50
C TYR A 157 -12.63 -13.44 -5.83
N LEU A 158 -13.84 -12.91 -6.05
CA LEU A 158 -15.10 -13.43 -5.53
C LEU A 158 -15.83 -14.35 -6.54
N ARG A 159 -15.20 -14.70 -7.67
CA ARG A 159 -15.83 -15.49 -8.74
C ARG A 159 -16.38 -16.84 -8.28
N ASP A 160 -15.82 -17.40 -7.22
CA ASP A 160 -16.17 -18.69 -6.64
C ASP A 160 -17.07 -18.57 -5.39
N LYS A 161 -17.63 -17.38 -5.09
CA LYS A 161 -18.36 -17.09 -3.84
C LYS A 161 -19.60 -17.93 -3.58
N SER A 162 -20.15 -18.58 -4.61
CA SER A 162 -21.32 -19.46 -4.49
C SER A 162 -21.00 -20.82 -3.85
N LYS A 163 -19.72 -21.17 -3.68
CA LYS A 163 -19.30 -22.44 -3.07
C LYS A 163 -19.49 -22.40 -1.54
N LYS A 164 -19.97 -23.50 -0.96
CA LYS A 164 -20.36 -23.64 0.46
C LYS A 164 -19.26 -23.26 1.46
N ASP A 165 -18.00 -23.50 1.12
CA ASP A 165 -16.83 -23.23 1.97
C ASP A 165 -15.89 -22.18 1.33
N PHE A 166 -16.46 -21.24 0.57
CA PHE A 166 -15.69 -20.21 -0.13
C PHE A 166 -14.83 -19.40 0.85
N LYS A 167 -13.55 -19.28 0.48
CA LYS A 167 -12.54 -18.45 1.13
C LYS A 167 -11.80 -17.68 0.06
N LEU A 168 -11.25 -16.54 0.43
CA LEU A 168 -10.46 -15.67 -0.45
C LEU A 168 -9.07 -16.23 -0.78
N TYR A 169 -8.92 -17.55 -0.95
CA TYR A 169 -7.64 -18.20 -1.22
C TYR A 169 -6.91 -17.60 -2.42
N PHE A 170 -7.64 -17.21 -3.46
CA PHE A 170 -7.03 -16.59 -4.61
C PHE A 170 -6.43 -15.20 -4.29
N LEU A 171 -7.19 -14.34 -3.59
CA LEU A 171 -6.67 -13.04 -3.15
C LEU A 171 -5.50 -13.23 -2.16
N LEU A 172 -5.63 -14.15 -1.21
CA LEU A 172 -4.57 -14.44 -0.24
C LEU A 172 -3.28 -14.94 -0.93
N ASN A 173 -3.40 -15.77 -1.97
CA ASN A 173 -2.26 -16.18 -2.79
C ASN A 173 -1.59 -14.99 -3.48
N ASP A 174 -2.37 -14.07 -4.07
CA ASP A 174 -1.82 -12.87 -4.69
C ASP A 174 -1.13 -11.97 -3.66
N ILE A 175 -1.69 -11.81 -2.45
CA ILE A 175 -1.08 -11.03 -1.36
C ILE A 175 0.24 -11.67 -0.89
N LEU A 176 0.25 -12.99 -0.68
CA LEU A 176 1.46 -13.73 -0.29
C LEU A 176 2.53 -13.71 -1.39
N ARG A 177 2.11 -13.82 -2.65
CA ARG A 177 2.97 -13.65 -3.81
C ARG A 177 3.58 -12.25 -3.83
N PHE A 178 2.77 -11.22 -3.59
CA PHE A 178 3.24 -9.83 -3.55
C PHE A 178 4.30 -9.63 -2.46
N TRP A 179 4.09 -10.19 -1.27
CA TRP A 179 5.09 -10.20 -0.21
C TRP A 179 6.42 -10.83 -0.65
N ARG A 180 6.37 -12.02 -1.28
CA ARG A 180 7.56 -12.70 -1.81
C ARG A 180 8.26 -11.85 -2.87
N THR A 181 7.51 -11.21 -3.77
CA THR A 181 8.05 -10.27 -4.76
C THR A 181 8.77 -9.09 -4.09
N LEU A 182 8.19 -8.50 -3.04
CA LEU A 182 8.84 -7.42 -2.29
C LEU A 182 10.16 -7.87 -1.63
N CYS A 183 10.19 -9.08 -1.07
CA CYS A 183 11.42 -9.67 -0.52
C CYS A 183 12.50 -9.86 -1.60
N LEU A 184 12.14 -10.36 -2.78
CA LEU A 184 13.09 -10.58 -3.88
C LEU A 184 13.59 -9.25 -4.47
N ASN A 185 12.72 -8.26 -4.64
CA ASN A 185 13.10 -6.91 -5.09
C ASN A 185 14.07 -6.23 -4.13
N TYR A 186 13.92 -6.49 -2.83
CA TYR A 186 14.86 -6.05 -1.82
C TYR A 186 16.23 -6.73 -2.00
N GLU A 187 16.31 -8.03 -2.25
CA GLU A 187 17.59 -8.72 -2.50
C GLU A 187 18.34 -8.15 -3.71
N VAL A 188 17.63 -7.87 -4.80
CA VAL A 188 18.20 -7.18 -5.98
C VAL A 188 18.74 -5.81 -5.56
N SER A 189 17.93 -5.00 -4.87
CA SER A 189 18.34 -3.68 -4.41
C SER A 189 19.57 -3.71 -3.49
N ARG A 190 19.63 -4.71 -2.60
CA ARG A 190 20.75 -4.92 -1.65
C ARG A 190 22.07 -5.20 -2.36
N THR A 191 22.03 -5.90 -3.49
CA THR A 191 23.23 -6.20 -4.29
C THR A 191 23.67 -5.02 -5.16
N GLN A 192 22.74 -4.18 -5.61
CA GLN A 192 23.00 -3.15 -6.62
C GLN A 192 23.14 -1.73 -6.07
N GLN A 193 22.66 -1.43 -4.85
CA GLN A 193 22.54 -0.05 -4.35
C GLN A 193 23.28 0.16 -3.02
N LYS A 194 23.95 1.31 -2.88
CA LYS A 194 24.73 1.70 -1.69
C LYS A 194 23.88 2.06 -0.45
N LYS A 195 22.53 2.11 -0.54
CA LYS A 195 21.62 2.62 0.51
C LYS A 195 20.43 1.68 0.75
N TRP A 196 20.73 0.39 0.90
CA TRP A 196 19.71 -0.66 1.04
C TRP A 196 19.09 -0.70 2.45
N GLU A 197 19.69 -0.06 3.45
CA GLU A 197 19.19 -0.05 4.84
C GLU A 197 17.77 0.53 4.93
N LYS A 198 17.48 1.63 4.22
CA LYS A 198 16.13 2.22 4.16
C LYS A 198 15.13 1.25 3.56
N LYS A 199 15.51 0.55 2.48
CA LYS A 199 14.68 -0.46 1.83
C LYS A 199 14.44 -1.66 2.75
N ASN A 200 15.46 -2.10 3.48
CA ASN A 200 15.36 -3.19 4.45
C ASN A 200 14.36 -2.86 5.56
N ILE A 201 14.51 -1.69 6.19
CA ILE A 201 13.61 -1.33 7.29
C ILE A 201 12.19 -1.10 6.80
N SER A 202 12.00 -0.47 5.62
CA SER A 202 10.69 -0.29 5.00
C SER A 202 10.04 -1.64 4.66
N LEU A 203 10.83 -2.64 4.25
CA LEU A 203 10.35 -4.00 4.02
C LEU A 203 9.87 -4.64 5.33
N LYS A 204 10.60 -4.48 6.43
CA LYS A 204 10.30 -5.11 7.72
C LYS A 204 9.15 -4.45 8.49
N PHE A 205 8.90 -3.17 8.26
CA PHE A 205 7.82 -2.40 8.87
C PHE A 205 6.69 -2.13 7.87
N SER A 206 6.66 -0.99 7.19
CA SER A 206 5.54 -0.56 6.34
C SER A 206 5.05 -1.64 5.37
N ARG A 207 5.95 -2.28 4.61
CA ARG A 207 5.54 -3.30 3.61
C ARG A 207 5.01 -4.57 4.25
N ARG A 208 5.62 -5.03 5.34
CA ARG A 208 5.11 -6.16 6.11
C ARG A 208 3.75 -5.83 6.71
N LEU A 209 3.56 -4.60 7.20
CA LEU A 209 2.30 -4.15 7.77
C LEU A 209 1.20 -4.16 6.71
N THR A 210 1.45 -3.55 5.55
CA THR A 210 0.55 -3.57 4.38
C THR A 210 0.04 -4.97 4.05
N VAL A 211 0.95 -5.95 3.95
CA VAL A 211 0.61 -7.34 3.61
C VAL A 211 -0.10 -8.03 4.76
N PHE A 212 0.56 -8.13 5.92
CA PHE A 212 0.11 -9.04 6.97
C PHE A 212 -1.06 -8.47 7.78
N ALA A 213 -1.21 -7.15 7.91
CA ALA A 213 -2.44 -6.60 8.50
C ALA A 213 -3.66 -6.94 7.65
N THR A 214 -3.51 -7.00 6.32
CA THR A 214 -4.61 -7.38 5.42
C THR A 214 -4.93 -8.87 5.55
N ILE A 215 -3.91 -9.74 5.58
CA ILE A 215 -4.13 -11.18 5.80
C ILE A 215 -4.81 -11.42 7.15
N ILE A 216 -4.31 -10.76 8.21
CA ILE A 216 -4.90 -10.81 9.55
C ILE A 216 -6.37 -10.38 9.50
N TYR A 217 -6.68 -9.24 8.87
CA TYR A 217 -8.05 -8.74 8.77
C TYR A 217 -8.98 -9.74 8.07
N ILE A 218 -8.55 -10.30 6.94
CA ILE A 218 -9.31 -11.31 6.19
C ILE A 218 -9.59 -12.54 7.06
N CYS A 219 -8.59 -13.02 7.81
CA CYS A 219 -8.72 -14.21 8.64
C CYS A 219 -9.58 -13.98 9.90
N VAL A 220 -9.35 -12.87 10.61
CA VAL A 220 -10.04 -12.51 11.86
C VAL A 220 -11.51 -12.21 11.62
N PHE A 221 -11.82 -11.47 10.55
CA PHE A 221 -13.20 -11.09 10.22
C PHE A 221 -13.86 -12.05 9.23
N GLN A 222 -13.18 -13.12 8.81
CA GLN A 222 -13.66 -14.13 7.87
C GLN A 222 -14.28 -13.52 6.60
N ILE A 223 -13.56 -12.56 6.00
CA ILE A 223 -14.07 -11.78 4.87
C ILE A 223 -14.38 -12.71 3.69
N ASN A 224 -15.62 -12.66 3.19
CA ASN A 224 -16.11 -13.52 2.11
C ASN A 224 -17.10 -12.82 1.15
N SER A 225 -17.30 -11.51 1.30
CA SER A 225 -18.25 -10.72 0.51
C SER A 225 -17.62 -9.45 -0.04
N GLU A 226 -18.27 -8.90 -1.07
CA GLU A 226 -17.81 -7.69 -1.79
C GLU A 226 -17.79 -6.47 -0.87
N ASP A 227 -18.90 -6.19 -0.17
CA ASP A 227 -19.02 -5.02 0.71
C ASP A 227 -17.95 -5.01 1.80
N ARG A 228 -17.68 -6.18 2.40
CA ARG A 228 -16.68 -6.33 3.47
C ARG A 228 -15.25 -6.16 2.94
N LEU A 229 -14.99 -6.57 1.70
CA LEU A 229 -13.72 -6.29 1.02
C LEU A 229 -13.56 -4.80 0.71
N LEU A 230 -14.60 -4.14 0.22
CA LEU A 230 -14.58 -2.69 -0.03
C LEU A 230 -14.35 -1.90 1.27
N GLU A 231 -15.02 -2.28 2.36
CA GLU A 231 -14.78 -1.70 3.69
C GLU A 231 -13.32 -1.87 4.14
N MET A 232 -12.74 -3.06 3.93
CA MET A 232 -11.35 -3.32 4.27
C MET A 232 -10.38 -2.47 3.44
N ILE A 233 -10.59 -2.35 2.12
CA ILE A 233 -9.70 -1.62 1.21
C ILE A 233 -9.59 -0.14 1.59
N LYS A 234 -10.69 0.47 2.08
CA LYS A 234 -10.72 1.88 2.50
C LYS A 234 -9.85 2.19 3.74
N LYS A 235 -9.55 1.17 4.56
CA LYS A 235 -8.77 1.28 5.80
C LYS A 235 -7.27 1.29 5.52
N THR A 236 -6.50 2.02 6.33
CA THR A 236 -5.03 1.89 6.28
C THR A 236 -4.60 0.52 6.81
N PRO A 237 -3.39 0.05 6.48
CA PRO A 237 -2.84 -1.17 7.08
C PRO A 237 -2.84 -1.15 8.61
N LEU A 238 -2.54 0.00 9.22
CA LEU A 238 -2.54 0.13 10.68
C LEU A 238 -3.96 0.05 11.27
N ASP A 239 -4.96 0.66 10.62
CA ASP A 239 -6.37 0.56 11.03
C ASP A 239 -6.85 -0.89 10.98
N ARG A 240 -6.52 -1.63 9.91
CA ARG A 240 -6.85 -3.06 9.79
C ARG A 240 -6.25 -3.85 10.94
N LEU A 241 -4.99 -3.58 11.31
CA LEU A 241 -4.36 -4.25 12.44
C LEU A 241 -5.05 -3.88 13.76
N ASN A 242 -5.27 -2.59 14.04
CA ASN A 242 -5.97 -2.12 15.24
C ASN A 242 -7.33 -2.82 15.43
N GLU A 243 -8.21 -2.77 14.42
CA GLU A 243 -9.55 -3.39 14.47
C GLU A 243 -9.47 -4.90 14.70
N SER A 244 -8.49 -5.57 14.08
CA SER A 244 -8.27 -7.01 14.27
C SER A 244 -7.85 -7.32 15.71
N ILE A 245 -6.99 -6.50 16.30
CA ILE A 245 -6.53 -6.67 17.69
C ILE A 245 -7.67 -6.38 18.68
N GLU A 246 -8.51 -5.39 18.42
CA GLU A 246 -9.71 -5.10 19.21
C GLU A 246 -10.69 -6.27 19.21
N LYS A 247 -10.88 -6.90 18.04
CA LYS A 247 -11.70 -8.11 17.89
C LYS A 247 -11.12 -9.30 18.68
N LEU A 248 -9.80 -9.33 18.88
CA LEU A 248 -9.05 -10.36 19.62
C LEU A 248 -8.71 -9.94 21.07
N SER A 249 -9.44 -8.98 21.64
CA SER A 249 -9.16 -8.33 22.94
C SER A 249 -8.97 -9.26 24.15
N GLY A 250 -9.32 -10.54 24.07
CA GLY A 250 -9.13 -11.53 25.14
C GLY A 250 -7.71 -12.08 25.29
N ASN A 251 -6.78 -11.86 24.35
CA ASN A 251 -5.44 -12.45 24.40
C ASN A 251 -4.37 -11.43 24.87
N CYS A 252 -3.94 -11.55 26.12
CA CYS A 252 -2.96 -10.63 26.73
C CYS A 252 -1.60 -10.64 26.02
N LYS A 253 -1.17 -11.78 25.44
CA LYS A 253 0.09 -11.88 24.71
C LYS A 253 0.02 -11.09 23.40
N ILE A 254 -1.09 -11.18 22.67
CA ILE A 254 -1.34 -10.39 21.46
C ILE A 254 -1.32 -8.88 21.79
N GLN A 255 -2.00 -8.45 22.86
CA GLN A 255 -2.02 -7.04 23.27
C GLN A 255 -0.62 -6.53 23.64
N ASN A 256 0.16 -7.30 24.39
CA ASN A 256 1.52 -6.94 24.77
C ASN A 256 2.45 -6.84 23.56
N LEU A 257 2.38 -7.79 22.64
CA LEU A 257 3.15 -7.76 21.38
C LEU A 257 2.74 -6.57 20.51
N PHE A 258 1.45 -6.25 20.48
CA PHE A 258 0.94 -5.12 19.72
C PHE A 258 1.39 -3.77 20.27
N SER A 259 1.39 -3.60 21.59
CA SER A 259 1.92 -2.38 22.23
C SER A 259 3.39 -2.18 21.86
N LYS A 260 4.21 -3.21 21.99
CA LYS A 260 5.63 -3.17 21.60
C LYS A 260 5.80 -2.86 20.11
N PHE A 261 4.96 -3.45 19.26
CA PHE A 261 4.99 -3.19 17.83
C PHE A 261 4.70 -1.72 17.52
N LYS A 262 3.73 -1.09 18.19
CA LYS A 262 3.44 0.35 18.01
C LYS A 262 4.65 1.20 18.36
N ASP A 263 5.29 0.95 19.51
CA ASP A 263 6.49 1.67 19.93
C ASP A 263 7.63 1.52 18.91
N GLU A 264 7.84 0.31 18.39
CA GLU A 264 8.83 0.05 17.34
C GLU A 264 8.46 0.71 16.00
N TYR A 265 7.17 0.75 15.65
CA TYR A 265 6.67 1.37 14.42
C TYR A 265 6.89 2.89 14.44
N ASP A 266 6.56 3.53 15.56
CA ASP A 266 6.75 4.97 15.74
C ASP A 266 8.24 5.32 15.71
N ASN A 267 9.09 4.52 16.36
CA ASN A 267 10.55 4.68 16.27
C ASN A 267 11.05 4.51 14.82
N PHE A 268 10.52 3.54 14.08
CA PHE A 268 10.83 3.35 12.67
C PHE A 268 10.52 4.58 11.83
N LEU A 269 9.34 5.19 12.00
CA LEU A 269 8.95 6.39 11.24
C LEU A 269 9.90 7.56 11.51
N ASN A 270 10.23 7.80 12.78
CA ASN A 270 11.18 8.83 13.19
C ASN A 270 12.59 8.59 12.61
N LEU A 271 13.10 7.35 12.70
CA LEU A 271 14.41 6.99 12.17
C LEU A 271 14.47 7.10 10.65
N LYS A 272 13.38 6.76 9.96
CA LYS A 272 13.28 6.88 8.50
C LYS A 272 13.39 8.34 8.06
N GLU A 273 12.74 9.24 8.78
CA GLU A 273 12.83 10.69 8.53
C GLU A 273 14.25 11.24 8.80
N GLY A 274 14.86 10.81 9.91
CA GLY A 274 16.26 11.14 10.22
C GLY A 274 17.22 10.65 9.13
N TYR A 275 17.03 9.42 8.64
CA TYR A 275 17.83 8.85 7.56
C TYR A 275 17.68 9.65 6.25
N ASP A 276 16.46 10.06 5.91
CA ASP A 276 16.22 10.87 4.72
C ASP A 276 16.85 12.26 4.81
N SER A 277 17.10 12.75 6.02
CA SER A 277 17.80 14.01 6.28
C SER A 277 19.32 13.86 6.27
N ASN A 278 19.87 12.77 6.82
CA ASN A 278 21.30 12.50 6.86
C ASN A 278 21.62 11.01 6.67
N GLN A 279 21.82 10.63 5.40
CA GLN A 279 21.96 9.23 4.99
C GLN A 279 23.29 8.57 5.42
N ASP A 280 24.27 9.37 5.83
CA ASP A 280 25.61 8.90 6.26
C ASP A 280 25.77 8.89 7.79
N ASP A 281 24.72 9.19 8.55
CA ASP A 281 24.75 9.16 10.01
C ASP A 281 24.85 7.73 10.55
N LYS A 282 26.03 7.40 11.10
CA LYS A 282 26.32 6.08 11.67
C LYS A 282 25.45 5.72 12.85
N SER A 283 24.96 6.69 13.63
CA SER A 283 24.07 6.44 14.77
C SER A 283 22.71 5.98 14.26
N ILE A 284 22.13 6.72 13.31
CA ILE A 284 20.85 6.38 12.68
C ILE A 284 20.94 5.01 12.01
N ILE A 285 22.01 4.74 11.24
CA ILE A 285 22.21 3.44 10.60
C ILE A 285 22.30 2.30 11.63
N SER A 286 22.98 2.53 12.76
CA SER A 286 23.09 1.53 13.85
C SER A 286 21.73 1.24 14.49
N GLU A 287 20.93 2.26 14.76
CA GLU A 287 19.59 2.13 15.32
C GLU A 287 18.62 1.47 14.35
N LEU A 288 18.64 1.86 13.07
CA LEU A 288 17.88 1.19 12.01
C LEU A 288 18.20 -0.30 11.94
N ARG A 289 19.49 -0.68 12.04
CA ARG A 289 19.91 -2.09 12.04
C ARG A 289 19.38 -2.85 13.26
N LYS A 290 19.50 -2.27 14.46
CA LYS A 290 18.95 -2.85 15.70
C LYS A 290 17.45 -3.07 15.58
N LEU A 291 16.71 -2.04 15.18
CA LEU A 291 15.26 -2.10 15.02
C LEU A 291 14.85 -3.12 13.95
N SER A 292 15.61 -3.19 12.85
CA SER A 292 15.39 -4.20 11.81
C SER A 292 15.52 -5.64 12.34
N ASN A 293 16.31 -5.89 13.38
CA ASN A 293 16.50 -7.22 13.93
C ASN A 293 15.40 -7.64 14.91
N SER A 294 14.45 -6.76 15.22
CA SER A 294 13.32 -7.12 16.07
C SER A 294 12.46 -8.23 15.44
N ASP A 295 12.04 -9.15 16.30
CA ASP A 295 11.08 -10.21 15.98
C ASP A 295 9.64 -9.82 16.37
N THR A 296 9.43 -8.71 17.08
CA THR A 296 8.13 -8.33 17.68
C THR A 296 6.96 -8.44 16.71
N PHE A 297 7.05 -7.84 15.51
CA PHE A 297 5.94 -7.93 14.56
C PHE A 297 5.75 -9.34 13.98
N ARG A 298 6.84 -10.09 13.78
CA ARG A 298 6.76 -11.49 13.30
C ARG A 298 6.13 -12.38 14.36
N GLU A 299 6.48 -12.18 15.63
CA GLU A 299 5.86 -12.84 16.77
C GLU A 299 4.37 -12.49 16.88
N LEU A 300 4.00 -11.22 16.69
CA LEU A 300 2.60 -10.79 16.67
C LEU A 300 1.81 -11.49 15.55
N ILE A 301 2.35 -11.50 14.33
CA ILE A 301 1.73 -12.19 13.17
C ILE A 301 1.57 -13.68 13.47
N SER A 302 2.61 -14.33 13.99
CA SER A 302 2.58 -15.75 14.35
C SER A 302 1.54 -16.05 15.42
N GLU A 303 1.49 -15.22 16.47
CA GLU A 303 0.54 -15.38 17.55
C GLU A 303 -0.91 -15.27 17.05
N ILE A 304 -1.19 -14.33 16.15
CA ILE A 304 -2.53 -14.14 15.58
C ILE A 304 -2.87 -15.24 14.57
N LEU A 305 -2.02 -15.48 13.57
CA LEU A 305 -2.39 -16.34 12.43
C LEU A 305 -2.17 -17.83 12.70
N VAL A 306 -1.20 -18.19 13.54
CA VAL A 306 -0.80 -19.59 13.78
C VAL A 306 -1.33 -20.07 15.12
N ASN A 307 -1.03 -19.35 16.20
CA ASN A 307 -1.28 -19.84 17.56
C ASN A 307 -2.71 -19.58 18.06
N ASN A 308 -3.40 -18.56 17.53
CA ASN A 308 -4.74 -18.22 17.99
C ASN A 308 -5.78 -19.26 17.56
N GLY A 309 -6.46 -19.90 18.52
CA GLY A 309 -7.50 -20.91 18.27
C GLY A 309 -8.70 -20.41 17.46
N ASP A 310 -8.94 -19.10 17.42
CA ASP A 310 -10.10 -18.50 16.74
C ASP A 310 -9.97 -18.45 15.21
N ILE A 311 -8.75 -18.61 14.67
CA ILE A 311 -8.51 -18.62 13.22
C ILE A 311 -8.84 -20.00 12.64
N ASP A 312 -9.63 -20.01 11.56
CA ASP A 312 -10.03 -21.21 10.83
C ASP A 312 -8.82 -22.10 10.47
N LYS A 313 -8.91 -23.38 10.83
CA LYS A 313 -7.82 -24.36 10.65
C LYS A 313 -7.37 -24.49 9.19
N HIS A 314 -8.27 -24.42 8.22
CA HIS A 314 -7.90 -24.53 6.81
C HIS A 314 -7.19 -23.26 6.31
N LEU A 315 -7.55 -22.08 6.82
CA LEU A 315 -6.78 -20.85 6.56
C LEU A 315 -5.37 -20.95 7.14
N LYS A 316 -5.22 -21.47 8.37
CA LYS A 316 -3.88 -21.69 8.96
C LYS A 316 -3.02 -22.60 8.11
N LEU A 317 -3.57 -23.75 7.71
CA LEU A 317 -2.86 -24.73 6.87
C LEU A 317 -2.50 -24.14 5.50
N PHE A 318 -3.38 -23.34 4.92
CA PHE A 318 -3.12 -22.65 3.66
C PHE A 318 -1.99 -21.61 3.77
N LEU A 319 -1.90 -20.85 4.87
CA LEU A 319 -0.88 -19.81 5.03
C LEU A 319 0.55 -20.37 5.17
N ILE A 320 0.69 -21.63 5.55
CA ILE A 320 1.98 -22.31 5.72
C ILE A 320 2.34 -23.23 4.53
N SER A 321 1.42 -23.45 3.60
CA SER A 321 1.64 -24.23 2.36
C SER A 321 2.19 -23.37 1.24
#